data_AF-A0A485KF68-F1
#
_entry.id   AF-A0A485KF68-F1
#
_cell.length_a   1.000
_cell.length_b   1.000
_cell.length_c   1.000
_cell.angle_alpha   90.00
_cell.angle_beta   90.00
_cell.angle_gamma   90.00
#
_symmetry.space_group_name_H-M   'P 1'
#
loop_
_entity.id
_entity.type
_entity.pdbx_description
1 polymer ?
#
loop_
_entity_poly.entity_id
_entity_poly.type
_entity_poly.pdbx_seq_one_letter_code
_entity_poly.pdbx_strand_id
1 'polypeptide(L)'
;MAHIIDSPLLYTDIYYRWISVLGSASIAPIDAVQILSCHMRNVWLMSLAVKFTLLATSTKSHRVRGVLGVRGYVLIFTSFLSIWMDVRIDAIRDTNLQQVTSIPPSLHLSLLRITTSLPFQINNNGIWLDLKTLVLSGVVVFFVLRVALKHELVVPTAVPHCVLVYSSPLLFSTSWFGSLLDPLVDKQGRVQSGFHNKSRQSVHSLMNLAWMTDPLLYAKVCYHSPAVYLYKRIGTFETFYHPLPLKMMAKWKDEDEDMFALVEKRSFVDLPWGDQIRVE
;
A
#
# COMPACT_ATOMS: atom_id res chain seq x y z
N MET A 1 -5.37 3.54 -15.41
CA MET A 1 -6.39 4.03 -16.37
C MET A 1 -7.26 5.12 -15.75
N ALA A 2 -8.05 4.86 -14.70
CA ALA A 2 -8.89 5.89 -14.07
C ALA A 2 -8.11 7.16 -13.66
N HIS A 3 -6.95 7.01 -12.99
CA HIS A 3 -6.10 8.16 -12.63
C HIS A 3 -5.66 9.01 -13.83
N ILE A 4 -5.35 8.38 -14.96
CA ILE A 4 -4.90 9.08 -16.19
C ILE A 4 -6.03 9.93 -16.80
N ILE A 5 -7.28 9.52 -16.65
CA ILE A 5 -8.45 10.23 -17.17
C ILE A 5 -8.85 11.35 -16.21
N ASP A 6 -8.93 11.03 -14.92
CA ASP A 6 -9.49 11.94 -13.93
C ASP A 6 -8.54 13.07 -13.54
N SER A 7 -7.22 12.82 -13.52
CA SER A 7 -6.22 13.81 -13.13
C SER A 7 -6.23 15.04 -14.05
N PRO A 8 -6.10 14.92 -15.39
CA PRO A 8 -6.15 16.08 -16.29
C PRO A 8 -7.46 16.87 -16.18
N LEU A 9 -8.61 16.18 -16.08
CA LEU A 9 -9.92 16.82 -16.00
C LEU A 9 -10.08 17.62 -14.71
N LEU A 10 -9.62 17.06 -13.58
CA LEU A 10 -9.65 17.72 -12.29
C LEU A 10 -8.68 18.90 -12.22
N TYR A 11 -7.45 18.76 -12.71
CA TYR A 11 -6.51 19.89 -12.77
C TYR A 11 -7.04 21.01 -13.66
N THR A 12 -7.78 20.67 -14.71
CA THR A 12 -8.45 21.66 -15.57
C THR A 12 -9.58 22.37 -14.83
N ASP A 13 -10.44 21.63 -14.11
CA ASP A 13 -11.51 22.21 -13.27
C ASP A 13 -10.95 23.09 -12.14
N ILE A 14 -9.93 22.60 -11.41
CA ILE A 14 -9.23 23.38 -10.38
C ILE A 14 -8.61 24.62 -11.01
N TYR A 15 -7.94 24.50 -12.16
CA TYR A 15 -7.34 25.65 -12.84
C TYR A 15 -8.39 26.71 -13.16
N TYR A 16 -9.56 26.34 -13.70
CA TYR A 16 -10.62 27.30 -13.98
C TYR A 16 -11.23 27.91 -12.72
N ARG A 17 -11.40 27.14 -11.65
CA ARG A 17 -11.93 27.64 -10.37
C ARG A 17 -10.93 28.51 -9.61
N TRP A 18 -9.64 28.26 -9.78
CA TRP A 18 -8.55 28.87 -9.01
C TRP A 18 -7.79 29.96 -9.79
N ILE A 19 -8.13 30.22 -11.05
CA ILE A 19 -7.77 31.48 -11.72
C ILE A 19 -8.57 32.59 -11.02
N SER A 20 -8.06 33.05 -9.88
CA SER A 20 -8.44 34.31 -9.28
C SER A 20 -7.47 35.36 -9.80
N VAL A 21 -7.99 36.33 -10.56
CA VAL A 21 -7.21 37.44 -11.11
C VAL A 21 -6.57 38.30 -10.00
N LEU A 22 -7.04 38.17 -8.74
CA LEU A 22 -6.52 38.88 -7.58
C LEU A 22 -5.95 37.96 -6.48
N GLY A 23 -5.72 36.67 -6.76
CA GLY A 23 -5.18 35.72 -5.77
C GLY A 23 -6.13 35.37 -4.61
N SER A 24 -7.35 35.92 -4.57
CA SER A 24 -8.36 35.51 -3.60
C SER A 24 -9.04 34.22 -4.08
N ALA A 25 -8.65 33.09 -3.51
CA ALA A 25 -9.32 31.81 -3.70
C ALA A 25 -10.36 31.61 -2.60
N SER A 26 -11.65 31.69 -2.95
CA SER A 26 -12.74 31.26 -2.05
C SER A 26 -12.94 29.76 -2.22
N ILE A 27 -12.28 28.95 -1.38
CA ILE A 27 -12.42 27.49 -1.42
C ILE A 27 -13.72 27.12 -0.71
N ALA A 28 -14.70 26.61 -1.44
CA ALA A 28 -15.87 26.02 -0.82
C ALA A 28 -15.50 24.65 -0.20
N PRO A 29 -16.15 24.23 0.90
CA PRO A 29 -15.88 22.91 1.50
C PRO A 29 -16.00 21.74 0.51
N ILE A 30 -16.91 21.86 -0.48
CA ILE A 30 -17.08 20.86 -1.53
C ILE A 30 -15.85 20.73 -2.43
N ASP A 31 -15.17 21.85 -2.72
CA ASP A 31 -13.95 21.85 -3.52
C ASP A 31 -12.81 21.14 -2.77
N ALA A 32 -12.72 21.37 -1.45
CA ALA A 32 -11.74 20.68 -0.60
C ALA A 32 -11.98 19.16 -0.59
N VAL A 33 -13.24 18.70 -0.53
CA VAL A 33 -13.57 17.26 -0.61
C VAL A 33 -13.22 16.68 -1.97
N GLN A 34 -13.46 17.42 -3.06
CA GLN A 34 -13.12 16.99 -4.41
C GLN A 34 -11.60 16.86 -4.61
N ILE A 35 -10.83 17.84 -4.12
CA ILE A 35 -9.36 17.82 -4.12
C ILE A 35 -8.85 16.64 -3.30
N LEU A 36 -9.33 16.47 -2.07
CA LEU A 36 -8.93 15.37 -1.19
C LEU A 36 -9.23 14.01 -1.84
N SER A 37 -10.42 13.85 -2.42
CA SER A 37 -10.84 12.62 -3.09
C SER A 37 -9.94 12.29 -4.29
N CYS A 38 -9.46 13.30 -5.02
CA CYS A 38 -8.52 13.07 -6.11
C CYS A 38 -7.14 12.66 -5.58
N HIS A 39 -6.62 13.32 -4.54
CA HIS A 39 -5.33 12.96 -3.97
C HIS A 39 -5.33 11.64 -3.22
N MET A 40 -6.47 11.16 -2.70
CA MET A 40 -6.60 9.78 -2.21
C MET A 40 -6.23 8.75 -3.28
N ARG A 41 -6.28 9.12 -4.57
CA ARG A 41 -5.81 8.23 -5.65
C ARG A 41 -4.31 8.01 -5.66
N ASN A 42 -3.53 8.93 -5.09
CA ASN A 42 -2.08 8.81 -4.99
C ASN A 42 -1.68 7.66 -4.06
N VAL A 43 -2.54 7.29 -3.10
CA VAL A 43 -2.35 6.08 -2.29
C VAL A 43 -2.30 4.83 -3.17
N TRP A 44 -3.15 4.73 -4.20
CA TRP A 44 -3.14 3.59 -5.12
C TRP A 44 -1.88 3.55 -5.97
N LEU A 45 -1.42 4.70 -6.48
CA LEU A 45 -0.17 4.78 -7.23
C LEU A 45 1.03 4.39 -6.36
N MET A 46 1.08 4.88 -5.12
CA MET A 46 2.13 4.50 -4.17
C MET A 46 2.07 3.01 -3.81
N SER A 47 0.88 2.46 -3.58
CA SER A 47 0.70 1.03 -3.33
C SER A 47 1.19 0.18 -4.51
N LEU A 48 0.90 0.61 -5.74
CA LEU A 48 1.34 -0.04 -6.96
C LEU A 48 2.87 0.09 -7.14
N ALA A 49 3.46 1.25 -6.86
CA ALA A 49 4.90 1.44 -6.85
C ALA A 49 5.60 0.54 -5.82
N VAL A 50 5.05 0.45 -4.60
CA VAL A 50 5.54 -0.47 -3.57
C VAL A 50 5.47 -1.92 -4.05
N LYS A 51 4.36 -2.35 -4.65
CA LYS A 51 4.25 -3.69 -5.25
C LYS A 51 5.31 -3.96 -6.31
N PHE A 52 5.63 -3.00 -7.17
CA PHE A 52 6.72 -3.16 -8.14
C PHE A 52 8.10 -3.27 -7.47
N THR A 53 8.38 -2.48 -6.44
CA THR A 53 9.64 -2.61 -5.69
C THR A 53 9.76 -3.96 -4.99
N LEU A 54 8.65 -4.48 -4.45
CA LEU A 54 8.59 -5.81 -3.85
C LEU A 54 8.74 -6.92 -4.88
N LEU A 55 8.16 -6.76 -6.08
CA LEU A 55 8.32 -7.70 -7.19
C LEU A 55 9.78 -7.82 -7.63
N ALA A 56 10.51 -6.71 -7.64
CA ALA A 56 11.93 -6.70 -7.96
C ALA A 56 12.80 -7.40 -6.90
N THR A 57 12.27 -7.60 -5.69
CA THR A 57 12.98 -8.29 -4.61
C THR A 57 12.86 -9.80 -4.77
N SER A 58 13.98 -10.53 -4.66
CA SER A 58 14.02 -11.98 -4.92
C SER A 58 13.15 -12.79 -3.94
N THR A 59 12.29 -13.65 -4.50
CA THR A 59 11.38 -14.57 -3.78
C THR A 59 12.09 -15.50 -2.79
N LYS A 60 13.37 -15.82 -3.01
CA LYS A 60 14.15 -16.69 -2.10
C LYS A 60 14.39 -16.03 -0.74
N SER A 61 14.53 -14.71 -0.69
CA SER A 61 14.77 -13.97 0.56
C SER A 61 13.53 -13.97 1.46
N HIS A 62 12.33 -13.96 0.86
CA HIS A 62 11.06 -13.90 1.58
C HIS A 62 10.76 -15.13 2.44
N ARG A 63 11.21 -16.33 2.02
CA ARG A 63 10.96 -17.56 2.79
C ARG A 63 11.71 -17.61 4.12
N VAL A 64 12.86 -16.95 4.23
CA VAL A 64 13.71 -16.99 5.42
C VAL A 64 13.46 -15.79 6.34
N ARG A 65 13.08 -14.63 5.76
CA ARG A 65 12.97 -13.36 6.49
C ARG A 65 11.54 -12.81 6.59
N GLY A 66 10.55 -13.49 6.01
CA GLY A 66 9.17 -13.02 5.92
C GLY A 66 8.93 -12.12 4.70
N VAL A 67 7.68 -11.67 4.53
CA VAL A 67 7.33 -10.74 3.45
C VAL A 67 7.71 -9.34 3.88
N LEU A 68 8.48 -8.64 3.04
CA LEU A 68 8.78 -7.23 3.26
C LEU A 68 7.51 -6.42 3.02
N GLY A 69 7.12 -5.61 4.00
CA GLY A 69 6.00 -4.69 3.90
C GLY A 69 6.45 -3.26 4.14
N VAL A 70 5.84 -2.31 3.42
CA VAL A 70 5.99 -0.88 3.73
C VAL A 70 4.95 -0.50 4.78
N ARG A 71 5.34 0.24 5.81
CA ARG A 71 4.40 0.69 6.84
C ARG A 71 3.26 1.50 6.24
N GLY A 72 2.01 1.12 6.52
CA GLY A 72 0.83 1.71 5.87
C GLY A 72 0.71 3.23 6.03
N TYR A 73 1.10 3.76 7.20
CA TYR A 73 1.07 5.20 7.45
C TYR A 73 2.01 6.00 6.54
N VAL A 74 3.08 5.38 6.01
CA VAL A 74 4.02 6.06 5.10
C VAL A 74 3.31 6.46 3.81
N LEU A 75 2.46 5.58 3.28
CA LEU A 75 1.65 5.85 2.08
C LEU A 75 0.65 6.97 2.34
N ILE A 76 0.00 6.94 3.51
CA ILE A 76 -0.99 7.95 3.91
C ILE A 76 -0.32 9.32 4.08
N PHE A 77 0.78 9.41 4.82
CA PHE A 77 1.50 10.68 5.01
C PHE A 77 2.07 11.23 3.71
N THR A 78 2.62 10.37 2.85
CA THR A 78 3.14 10.78 1.54
C THR A 78 2.04 11.36 0.66
N SER A 79 0.87 10.71 0.65
CA SER A 79 -0.30 11.16 -0.09
C SER A 79 -0.94 12.42 0.51
N PHE A 80 -0.90 12.60 1.83
CA PHE A 80 -1.41 13.79 2.50
C PHE A 80 -0.49 14.99 2.26
N LEU A 81 0.83 14.79 2.37
CA LEU A 81 1.81 15.85 2.20
C LEU A 81 1.89 16.34 0.73
N SER A 82 1.60 15.48 -0.25
CA SER A 82 1.56 15.92 -1.65
C SER A 82 0.45 16.93 -1.93
N ILE A 83 -0.66 16.91 -1.17
CA ILE A 83 -1.73 17.94 -1.25
C ILE A 83 -1.15 19.31 -0.90
N TRP A 84 -0.41 19.40 0.20
CA TRP A 84 0.19 20.66 0.66
C TRP A 84 1.24 21.21 -0.31
N MET A 85 1.98 20.32 -0.97
CA MET A 85 2.97 20.72 -1.98
C MET A 85 2.34 21.22 -3.28
N ASP A 86 1.08 20.87 -3.55
CA ASP A 86 0.34 21.39 -4.70
C ASP A 86 -0.33 22.74 -4.42
N VAL A 87 -0.53 23.10 -3.14
CA VAL A 87 -1.04 24.42 -2.76
C VAL A 87 -0.04 25.50 -3.19
N ARG A 88 -0.47 26.30 -4.15
CA ARG A 88 0.32 27.43 -4.68
C ARG A 88 0.23 28.58 -3.70
N ILE A 89 1.37 28.98 -3.15
CA ILE A 89 1.47 30.14 -2.24
C ILE A 89 1.81 31.37 -3.09
N ASP A 90 0.94 32.36 -3.08
CA ASP A 90 1.12 33.63 -3.82
C ASP A 90 2.38 34.38 -3.39
N ALA A 91 2.78 34.29 -2.11
CA ALA A 91 4.01 34.92 -1.65
C ALA A 91 5.29 34.38 -2.33
N ILE A 92 5.24 33.18 -2.92
CA ILE A 92 6.39 32.53 -3.57
C ILE A 92 6.40 32.79 -5.08
N ARG A 93 5.22 32.98 -5.71
CA ARG A 93 5.13 33.37 -7.11
C ARG A 93 4.93 34.87 -7.15
N ASP A 94 5.90 35.61 -7.66
CA ASP A 94 5.71 37.00 -8.04
C ASP A 94 4.64 37.07 -9.16
N THR A 95 3.37 37.09 -8.77
CA THR A 95 2.20 37.22 -9.64
C THR A 95 1.86 38.68 -9.87
N ASN A 96 2.83 39.58 -9.64
CA ASN A 96 2.63 40.98 -9.89
C ASN A 96 2.30 41.17 -11.38
N LEU A 97 1.12 41.73 -11.64
CA LEU A 97 0.63 41.99 -12.98
C LEU A 97 1.51 43.05 -13.63
N GLN A 98 2.52 42.61 -14.37
CA GLN A 98 3.50 43.52 -14.99
C GLN A 98 2.86 44.42 -16.05
N GLN A 99 1.91 43.90 -16.82
CA GLN A 99 1.25 44.66 -17.87
C GLN A 99 -0.14 44.10 -18.17
N VAL A 100 -1.15 44.98 -18.13
CA VAL A 100 -2.50 44.68 -18.62
C VAL A 100 -2.68 45.44 -19.94
N THR A 101 -2.75 44.70 -21.06
CA THR A 101 -3.01 45.28 -22.37
C THR A 101 -4.47 45.05 -22.77
N SER A 102 -5.18 46.14 -23.05
CA SER A 102 -6.54 46.07 -23.59
C SER A 102 -6.46 45.73 -25.08
N ILE A 103 -6.87 44.52 -25.44
CA ILE A 103 -6.92 44.06 -26.83
C ILE A 103 -8.32 44.37 -27.37
N PRO A 104 -8.45 45.11 -28.50
CA PRO A 104 -9.75 45.38 -29.09
C PRO A 104 -10.43 44.08 -29.54
N PRO A 105 -11.76 43.95 -29.36
CA PRO A 105 -12.48 42.73 -29.74
C PRO A 105 -12.41 42.54 -31.25
N SER A 106 -11.67 41.52 -31.70
CA SER A 106 -11.63 41.13 -33.11
C SER A 106 -11.97 39.66 -33.26
N LEU A 107 -12.77 39.33 -34.28
CA LEU A 107 -13.24 37.96 -34.53
C LEU A 107 -12.07 37.00 -34.79
N HIS A 108 -11.01 37.50 -35.44
CA HIS A 108 -9.78 36.76 -35.66
C HIS A 108 -9.02 36.45 -34.36
N LEU A 109 -8.91 37.42 -33.44
CA LEU A 109 -8.26 37.18 -32.15
C LEU A 109 -9.12 36.32 -31.22
N SER A 110 -10.45 36.40 -31.29
CA SER A 110 -11.33 35.49 -30.57
C SER A 110 -11.23 34.06 -31.09
N LEU A 111 -11.20 33.86 -32.42
CA LEU A 111 -10.96 32.55 -33.01
C LEU A 111 -9.57 32.03 -32.69
N LEU A 112 -8.53 32.86 -32.81
CA LEU A 112 -7.16 32.49 -32.46
C LEU A 112 -7.07 32.15 -30.98
N ARG A 113 -7.69 32.94 -30.10
CA ARG A 113 -7.76 32.61 -28.67
C ARG A 113 -8.47 31.28 -28.48
N ILE A 114 -9.61 31.02 -29.09
CA ILE A 114 -10.28 29.71 -28.97
C ILE A 114 -9.36 28.61 -29.49
N THR A 115 -8.75 28.73 -30.67
CA THR A 115 -7.90 27.68 -31.25
C THR A 115 -6.59 27.46 -30.50
N THR A 116 -5.99 28.50 -29.92
CA THR A 116 -4.74 28.42 -29.14
C THR A 116 -4.98 28.17 -27.65
N SER A 117 -6.16 28.52 -27.12
CA SER A 117 -6.58 28.21 -25.74
C SER A 117 -7.42 26.94 -25.64
N LEU A 118 -7.70 26.27 -26.78
CA LEU A 118 -8.30 24.94 -26.77
C LEU A 118 -7.43 24.08 -25.85
N PRO A 119 -7.99 23.58 -24.73
CA PRO A 119 -7.25 22.85 -23.70
C PRO A 119 -6.75 21.47 -24.18
N PHE A 120 -6.89 21.17 -25.48
CA PHE A 120 -6.23 20.06 -26.16
C PHE A 120 -4.74 20.27 -26.40
N GLN A 121 -4.12 21.33 -25.87
CA GLN A 121 -2.73 21.18 -25.43
C GLN A 121 -2.72 20.18 -24.26
N ILE A 122 -2.76 18.91 -24.66
CA ILE A 122 -2.52 17.65 -23.94
C ILE A 122 -1.07 17.65 -23.42
N ASN A 123 -0.67 18.72 -22.77
CA ASN A 123 0.54 18.69 -21.99
C ASN A 123 0.10 17.92 -20.74
N ASN A 124 0.60 16.70 -20.57
CA ASN A 124 0.41 15.83 -19.40
C ASN A 124 0.97 16.47 -18.10
N ASN A 125 1.03 17.80 -18.04
CA ASN A 125 1.51 18.63 -16.96
C ASN A 125 0.79 18.32 -15.66
N GLY A 126 -0.51 18.01 -15.68
CA GLY A 126 -1.23 17.59 -14.46
C GLY A 126 -0.69 16.28 -13.89
N ILE A 127 -0.55 15.24 -14.72
CA ILE A 127 0.01 13.95 -14.32
C ILE A 127 1.47 14.09 -13.86
N TRP A 128 2.26 14.87 -14.61
CA TRP A 128 3.67 15.09 -14.31
C TRP A 128 3.88 15.90 -13.04
N LEU A 129 3.02 16.89 -12.79
CA LEU A 129 3.03 17.67 -11.56
C LEU A 129 2.66 16.80 -10.37
N ASP A 130 1.59 16.00 -10.48
CA ASP A 130 1.18 15.06 -9.43
C ASP A 130 2.28 14.03 -9.13
N LEU A 131 2.95 13.50 -10.15
CA LEU A 131 4.10 12.62 -9.97
C LEU A 131 5.27 13.34 -9.27
N LYS A 132 5.57 14.58 -9.65
CA LYS A 132 6.63 15.38 -9.03
C LYS A 132 6.34 15.69 -7.56
N THR A 133 5.12 16.13 -7.25
CA THR A 133 4.70 16.45 -5.87
C THR A 133 4.69 15.18 -5.02
N LEU A 134 4.26 14.05 -5.58
CA LEU A 134 4.29 12.75 -4.91
C LEU A 134 5.71 12.25 -4.64
N VAL A 135 6.62 12.38 -5.60
CA VAL A 135 8.03 12.02 -5.41
C VAL A 135 8.67 12.93 -4.37
N LEU A 136 8.45 14.24 -4.46
CA LEU A 136 8.99 15.21 -3.50
C LEU A 136 8.44 14.96 -2.09
N SER A 137 7.13 14.74 -1.94
CA SER A 137 6.53 14.43 -0.65
C SER A 137 7.05 13.10 -0.10
N GLY A 138 7.25 12.10 -0.95
CA GLY A 138 7.83 10.81 -0.57
C GLY A 138 9.26 10.95 -0.06
N VAL A 139 10.08 11.78 -0.70
CA VAL A 139 11.44 12.12 -0.26
C VAL A 139 11.42 12.83 1.10
N VAL A 140 10.54 13.81 1.28
CA VAL A 140 10.41 14.53 2.55
C VAL A 140 9.99 13.57 3.67
N VAL A 141 8.95 12.75 3.46
CA VAL A 141 8.49 11.75 4.43
C VAL A 141 9.59 10.74 4.74
N PHE A 142 10.35 10.30 3.72
CA PHE A 142 11.49 9.42 3.89
C PHE A 142 12.54 10.05 4.82
N PHE A 143 12.95 11.30 4.57
CA PHE A 143 13.94 12.00 5.39
C PHE A 143 13.45 12.22 6.82
N VAL A 144 12.21 12.69 7.01
CA VAL A 144 11.65 12.92 8.35
C VAL A 144 11.59 11.62 9.14
N LEU A 145 11.02 10.56 8.58
CA LEU A 145 10.87 9.29 9.29
C LEU A 145 12.22 8.59 9.51
N ARG A 146 13.11 8.61 8.53
CA ARG A 146 14.39 7.88 8.59
C ARG A 146 15.46 8.62 9.38
N VAL A 147 15.60 9.93 9.20
CA VAL A 147 16.66 10.73 9.83
C VAL A 147 16.22 11.27 11.17
N ALA A 148 15.05 11.91 11.25
CA ALA A 148 14.60 12.55 12.48
C ALA A 148 14.08 11.52 13.49
N LEU A 149 13.24 10.58 13.04
CA LEU A 149 12.62 9.60 13.94
C LEU A 149 13.38 8.26 14.00
N LYS A 150 14.35 8.01 13.11
CA LYS A 150 15.08 6.73 13.00
C LYS A 150 14.18 5.50 12.82
N HIS A 151 12.99 5.68 12.22
CA HIS A 151 12.09 4.56 11.93
C HIS A 151 12.53 3.81 10.67
N GLU A 152 12.31 2.49 10.69
CA GLU A 152 12.45 1.64 9.51
C GLU A 152 11.14 1.66 8.71
N LEU A 153 11.22 2.12 7.46
CA LEU A 153 10.07 2.27 6.55
C LEU A 153 9.59 0.93 5.99
N VAL A 154 10.56 0.05 5.73
CA VAL A 154 10.35 -1.31 5.25
C VAL A 154 10.64 -2.23 6.41
N VAL A 155 9.65 -3.03 6.80
CA VAL A 155 9.76 -3.95 7.92
C VAL A 155 9.38 -5.35 7.43
N PRO A 156 10.15 -6.39 7.77
CA PRO A 156 9.72 -7.77 7.54
C PRO A 156 8.48 -8.05 8.39
N THR A 157 7.38 -8.38 7.72
CA THR A 157 6.17 -8.84 8.39
C THR A 157 6.22 -10.34 8.61
N ALA A 158 5.91 -10.76 9.85
CA ALA A 158 5.60 -12.14 10.14
C ALA A 158 4.23 -12.43 9.55
N VAL A 159 4.15 -13.40 8.65
CA VAL A 159 2.92 -13.81 7.98
C VAL A 159 2.75 -15.31 8.24
N PRO A 160 1.51 -15.81 8.47
CA PRO A 160 1.28 -17.25 8.59
C PRO A 160 1.90 -18.03 7.41
N HIS A 161 2.38 -19.23 7.69
CA HIS A 161 3.14 -20.02 6.73
C HIS A 161 2.26 -20.43 5.55
N CYS A 162 0.97 -20.71 5.77
CA CYS A 162 0.03 -20.99 4.69
C CYS A 162 -0.02 -19.86 3.66
N VAL A 163 -0.01 -18.61 4.10
CA VAL A 163 0.04 -17.42 3.25
C VAL A 163 1.35 -17.36 2.47
N LEU A 164 2.49 -17.61 3.12
CA LEU A 164 3.81 -17.61 2.46
C LEU A 164 3.91 -18.64 1.34
N VAL A 165 3.23 -19.78 1.48
CA VAL A 165 3.27 -20.89 0.52
C VAL A 165 2.26 -20.70 -0.60
N TYR A 166 1.03 -20.32 -0.25
CA TYR A 166 -0.10 -20.37 -1.18
C TYR A 166 -0.42 -19.02 -1.83
N SER A 167 -0.06 -17.91 -1.18
CA SER A 167 -0.40 -16.56 -1.66
C SER A 167 0.73 -15.91 -2.47
N SER A 168 0.39 -14.82 -3.16
CA SER A 168 1.38 -13.94 -3.78
C SER A 168 1.93 -12.96 -2.73
N PRO A 169 3.26 -12.76 -2.63
CA PRO A 169 3.83 -11.77 -1.71
C PRO A 169 3.33 -10.34 -2.00
N LEU A 170 2.83 -10.08 -3.23
CA LEU A 170 2.27 -8.80 -3.62
C LEU A 170 0.99 -8.43 -2.85
N LEU A 171 0.27 -9.40 -2.27
CA LEU A 171 -0.90 -9.10 -1.44
C LEU A 171 -0.52 -8.27 -0.21
N PHE A 172 0.65 -8.56 0.38
CA PHE A 172 1.10 -8.00 1.65
C PHE A 172 2.05 -6.82 1.44
N SER A 173 1.71 -5.94 0.47
CA SER A 173 2.54 -4.76 0.15
C SER A 173 2.61 -3.75 1.30
N THR A 174 1.57 -3.71 2.14
CA THR A 174 1.53 -2.93 3.36
C THR A 174 1.83 -3.81 4.56
N SER A 175 2.68 -3.32 5.46
CA SER A 175 2.96 -4.04 6.69
C SER A 175 1.71 -4.08 7.58
N TRP A 176 1.35 -5.27 8.05
CA TRP A 176 0.22 -5.49 8.97
C TRP A 176 0.57 -5.19 10.42
N PHE A 177 1.88 -5.18 10.70
CA PHE A 177 2.48 -4.80 11.96
C PHE A 177 3.37 -3.59 11.72
N GLY A 178 3.46 -2.71 12.70
CA GLY A 178 4.21 -1.45 12.58
C GLY A 178 3.32 -0.23 12.66
N SER A 179 2.36 -0.22 13.59
CA SER A 179 1.82 1.04 14.10
C SER A 179 2.97 1.95 14.55
N LEU A 180 2.75 3.26 14.54
CA LEU A 180 3.74 4.22 15.07
C LEU A 180 4.07 3.90 16.55
N LEU A 181 3.10 3.32 17.26
CA LEU A 181 3.19 2.92 18.66
C LEU A 181 3.54 1.43 18.87
N ASP A 182 3.73 0.64 17.82
CA ASP A 182 4.12 -0.76 18.01
C ASP A 182 5.51 -0.83 18.66
N PRO A 183 5.69 -1.67 19.70
CA PRO A 183 6.95 -1.79 20.41
C PRO A 183 8.08 -2.13 19.43
N LEU A 184 9.17 -1.39 19.62
CA LEU A 184 10.34 -1.39 18.75
C LEU A 184 10.78 -2.80 18.36
N VAL A 185 11.04 -2.94 17.07
CA VAL A 185 11.64 -4.09 16.41
C VAL A 185 12.80 -4.64 17.25
N ASP A 186 12.88 -5.96 17.44
CA ASP A 186 13.96 -6.61 18.20
C ASP A 186 15.33 -6.22 17.64
N LYS A 187 16.41 -6.46 18.40
CA LYS A 187 17.81 -6.30 17.98
C LYS A 187 18.15 -6.99 16.64
N GLN A 188 17.32 -7.96 16.22
CA GLN A 188 17.44 -8.69 14.95
C GLN A 188 16.65 -8.07 13.79
N GLY A 189 16.04 -6.88 13.94
CA GLY A 189 15.24 -6.28 12.88
C GLY A 189 13.90 -6.99 12.65
N ARG A 190 13.49 -7.89 13.56
CA ARG A 190 12.22 -8.63 13.49
C ARG A 190 11.24 -8.07 14.51
N VAL A 191 9.99 -7.87 14.10
CA VAL A 191 8.89 -7.65 15.04
C VAL A 191 8.77 -8.94 15.86
N GLN A 192 9.16 -8.91 17.15
CA GLN A 192 9.29 -10.12 17.98
C GLN A 192 8.06 -11.02 17.82
N SER A 193 8.27 -12.25 17.36
CA SER A 193 7.24 -13.31 17.30
C SER A 193 6.87 -13.84 18.68
N GLY A 194 7.61 -13.46 19.73
CA GLY A 194 7.68 -14.14 21.03
C GLY A 194 6.52 -13.94 22.03
N PHE A 195 5.46 -13.21 21.70
CA PHE A 195 4.27 -13.17 22.56
C PHE A 195 3.09 -13.87 21.86
N HIS A 196 2.84 -15.12 22.26
CA HIS A 196 1.60 -15.88 22.08
C HIS A 196 0.42 -15.15 22.74
N ASN A 197 0.10 -13.96 22.25
CA ASN A 197 -1.03 -13.18 22.73
C ASN A 197 -2.22 -13.50 21.83
N LYS A 198 -3.38 -13.78 22.42
CA LYS A 198 -4.65 -14.05 21.71
C LYS A 198 -4.96 -13.02 20.62
N SER A 199 -4.44 -11.78 20.76
CA SER A 199 -4.54 -10.74 19.75
C SER A 199 -3.90 -11.12 18.40
N ARG A 200 -2.79 -11.85 18.38
CA ARG A 200 -2.14 -12.24 17.13
C ARG A 200 -2.90 -13.32 16.38
N GLN A 201 -3.54 -14.25 17.07
CA GLN A 201 -4.37 -15.26 16.42
C GLN A 201 -5.48 -14.61 15.56
N SER A 202 -6.08 -13.51 16.05
CA SER A 202 -7.05 -12.75 15.26
C SER A 202 -6.45 -12.13 14.00
N VAL A 203 -5.21 -11.64 14.05
CA VAL A 203 -4.50 -11.09 12.89
C VAL A 203 -4.13 -12.18 11.90
N HIS A 204 -3.65 -13.33 12.37
CA HIS A 204 -3.38 -14.50 11.52
C HIS A 204 -4.67 -14.97 10.82
N SER A 205 -5.78 -15.04 11.54
CA SER A 205 -7.09 -15.34 10.95
C SER A 205 -7.53 -14.30 9.92
N LEU A 206 -7.28 -13.01 10.18
CA LEU A 206 -7.64 -11.94 9.25
C LEU A 206 -6.76 -11.96 7.99
N MET A 207 -5.47 -12.24 8.14
CA MET A 207 -4.56 -12.46 7.00
C MET A 207 -5.01 -13.67 6.18
N ASN A 208 -5.38 -14.76 6.83
CA ASN A 208 -5.89 -15.96 6.17
C ASN A 208 -7.16 -15.67 5.39
N LEU A 209 -8.12 -14.99 6.03
CA LEU A 209 -9.34 -14.53 5.37
C LEU A 209 -9.01 -13.63 4.17
N ALA A 210 -8.11 -12.65 4.32
CA ALA A 210 -7.78 -11.70 3.27
C ALA A 210 -7.25 -12.36 1.99
N TRP A 211 -6.30 -13.30 2.10
CA TRP A 211 -5.78 -13.97 0.90
C TRP A 211 -6.79 -14.95 0.31
N MET A 212 -7.64 -15.58 1.13
CA MET A 212 -8.68 -16.50 0.66
C MET A 212 -9.85 -15.77 -0.02
N THR A 213 -10.09 -14.50 0.33
CA THR A 213 -11.09 -13.66 -0.35
C THR A 213 -10.62 -13.12 -1.71
N ASP A 214 -9.34 -13.24 -2.04
CA ASP A 214 -8.86 -12.92 -3.38
C ASP A 214 -9.27 -14.05 -4.34
N PRO A 215 -10.16 -13.79 -5.32
CA PRO A 215 -10.72 -14.84 -6.16
C PRO A 215 -9.67 -15.53 -7.04
N LEU A 216 -8.61 -14.83 -7.45
CA LEU A 216 -7.57 -15.38 -8.30
C LEU A 216 -6.64 -16.29 -7.50
N LEU A 217 -6.28 -15.89 -6.29
CA LEU A 217 -5.45 -16.70 -5.41
C LEU A 217 -6.22 -17.90 -4.87
N TYR A 218 -7.49 -17.72 -4.51
CA TYR A 218 -8.35 -18.82 -4.10
C TYR A 218 -8.54 -19.83 -5.23
N ALA A 219 -8.83 -19.39 -6.45
CA ALA A 219 -8.93 -20.27 -7.62
C ALA A 219 -7.64 -21.04 -7.87
N LYS A 220 -6.48 -20.39 -7.73
CA LYS A 220 -5.17 -21.03 -7.84
C LYS A 220 -4.96 -22.10 -6.77
N VAL A 221 -5.37 -21.87 -5.53
CA VAL A 221 -5.29 -22.85 -4.44
C VAL A 221 -6.23 -24.03 -4.68
N CYS A 222 -7.46 -23.77 -5.13
CA CYS A 222 -8.39 -24.83 -5.53
C CYS A 222 -7.79 -25.69 -6.64
N TYR A 223 -7.18 -25.07 -7.65
CA TYR A 223 -6.54 -25.78 -8.76
C TYR A 223 -5.37 -26.67 -8.32
N HIS A 224 -4.52 -26.19 -7.41
CA HIS A 224 -3.37 -26.97 -6.94
C HIS A 224 -3.70 -27.94 -5.80
N SER A 225 -4.82 -27.76 -5.10
CA SER A 225 -5.29 -28.59 -3.98
C SER A 225 -4.16 -29.01 -3.02
N PRO A 226 -3.48 -28.03 -2.39
CA PRO A 226 -2.31 -28.34 -1.59
C PRO A 226 -2.66 -29.15 -0.34
N ALA A 227 -1.77 -30.06 0.06
CA ALA A 227 -1.97 -30.85 1.27
C ALA A 227 -1.66 -30.03 2.54
N VAL A 228 -2.45 -30.27 3.58
CA VAL A 228 -2.27 -29.76 4.95
C VAL A 228 -2.17 -30.94 5.90
N TYR A 229 -1.31 -30.81 6.89
CA TYR A 229 -1.04 -31.84 7.87
C TYR A 229 -1.60 -31.41 9.24
N LEU A 230 -2.34 -32.31 9.88
CA LEU A 230 -2.82 -32.15 11.24
C LEU A 230 -1.77 -32.76 12.18
N TYR A 231 -1.16 -31.92 13.00
CA TYR A 231 -0.20 -32.33 14.01
C TYR A 231 -0.84 -32.32 15.39
N LYS A 232 -0.40 -33.22 16.24
CA LYS A 232 -0.72 -33.26 17.67
C LYS A 232 0.58 -33.16 18.45
N ARG A 233 0.68 -32.17 19.32
CA ARG A 233 1.85 -32.00 20.19
C ARG A 233 1.83 -33.04 21.31
N ILE A 234 2.93 -33.76 21.48
CA ILE A 234 3.11 -34.73 22.55
C ILE A 234 3.35 -33.95 23.85
N GLY A 235 2.58 -34.26 24.90
CA GLY A 235 2.60 -33.55 26.18
C GLY A 235 1.40 -32.62 26.38
N THR A 236 1.18 -31.64 25.49
CA THR A 236 0.05 -30.71 25.63
C THR A 236 -1.27 -31.22 25.04
N PHE A 237 -1.20 -32.24 24.18
CA PHE A 237 -2.34 -32.75 23.41
C PHE A 237 -3.01 -31.73 22.48
N GLU A 238 -2.38 -30.57 22.26
CA GLU A 238 -2.88 -29.54 21.35
C GLU A 238 -2.73 -30.00 19.91
N THR A 239 -3.78 -29.80 19.12
CA THR A 239 -3.79 -30.10 17.69
C THR A 239 -3.78 -28.81 16.88
N PHE A 240 -3.02 -28.80 15.79
CA PHE A 240 -2.94 -27.64 14.88
C PHE A 240 -2.68 -28.10 13.44
N TYR A 241 -3.14 -27.28 12.49
CA TYR A 241 -2.95 -27.51 11.06
C TYR A 241 -1.73 -26.75 10.55
N HIS A 242 -0.89 -27.41 9.76
CA HIS A 242 0.30 -26.79 9.18
C HIS A 242 0.55 -27.28 7.74
N PRO A 243 0.98 -26.40 6.81
CA PRO A 243 1.17 -26.75 5.40
C PRO A 243 2.47 -27.53 5.12
N LEU A 244 3.47 -27.41 5.99
CA LEU A 244 4.75 -28.12 5.84
C LEU A 244 4.72 -29.55 6.40
N PRO A 245 5.53 -30.48 5.84
CA PRO A 245 5.75 -31.80 6.42
C PRO A 245 6.52 -31.73 7.75
N LEU A 246 6.46 -32.82 8.53
CA LEU A 246 6.90 -32.90 9.93
C LEU A 246 8.30 -32.32 10.15
N LYS A 247 9.29 -32.78 9.38
CA LYS A 247 10.69 -32.36 9.49
C LYS A 247 10.89 -30.85 9.29
N MET A 248 10.19 -30.30 8.30
CA MET A 248 10.30 -28.88 7.97
C MET A 248 9.54 -28.01 8.97
N MET A 249 8.40 -28.51 9.47
CA MET A 249 7.59 -27.84 10.49
C MET A 249 8.35 -27.79 11.83
N ALA A 250 8.93 -28.91 12.28
CA ALA A 250 9.74 -28.99 13.49
C ALA A 250 10.94 -28.02 13.43
N LYS A 251 11.68 -28.04 12.31
CA LYS A 251 12.77 -27.09 12.04
C LYS A 251 12.31 -25.62 12.04
N TRP A 252 11.09 -25.34 11.58
CA TRP A 252 10.54 -23.99 11.57
C TRP A 252 10.14 -23.50 12.98
N LYS A 253 9.61 -24.40 13.82
CA LYS A 253 9.29 -24.11 15.22
C LYS A 253 10.52 -24.12 16.14
N ASP A 254 11.68 -24.54 15.63
CA ASP A 254 12.91 -24.74 16.41
C ASP A 254 12.71 -25.76 17.54
N GLU A 255 11.97 -26.83 17.24
CA GLU A 255 11.62 -27.91 18.16
C GLU A 255 11.97 -29.28 17.54
N ASP A 256 12.14 -30.30 18.38
CA ASP A 256 12.46 -31.65 17.93
C ASP A 256 11.26 -32.32 17.23
N GLU A 257 11.54 -33.12 16.19
CA GLU A 257 10.50 -33.84 15.43
C GLU A 257 9.67 -34.78 16.32
N ASP A 258 10.29 -35.35 17.35
CA ASP A 258 9.69 -36.30 18.29
C ASP A 258 8.65 -35.67 19.22
N MET A 259 8.55 -34.33 19.26
CA MET A 259 7.52 -33.60 20.01
C MET A 259 6.17 -33.58 19.30
N PHE A 260 6.09 -34.04 18.05
CA PHE A 260 4.89 -33.94 17.23
C PHE A 260 4.51 -35.28 16.61
N ALA A 261 3.26 -35.69 16.81
CA ALA A 261 2.66 -36.81 16.12
C ALA A 261 1.84 -36.30 14.92
N LEU A 262 2.08 -36.85 13.73
CA LEU A 262 1.22 -36.63 12.57
C LEU A 262 -0.08 -37.43 12.76
N VAL A 263 -1.21 -36.74 12.85
CA VAL A 263 -2.54 -37.36 13.00
C VAL A 263 -3.13 -37.67 11.64
N GLU A 264 -3.13 -36.69 10.75
CA GLU A 264 -3.85 -36.78 9.49
C GLU A 264 -3.25 -35.88 8.41
N LYS A 265 -3.47 -36.27 7.14
CA LYS A 265 -3.16 -35.47 5.96
C LYS A 265 -4.44 -35.26 5.16
N ARG A 266 -4.81 -34.02 4.89
CA ARG A 266 -6.00 -33.65 4.09
C ARG A 266 -5.64 -32.63 3.01
N SER A 267 -6.49 -32.48 1.99
CA SER A 267 -6.41 -31.33 1.09
C SER A 267 -6.86 -30.07 1.84
N PHE A 268 -6.25 -28.93 1.56
CA PHE A 268 -6.65 -27.64 2.12
C PHE A 268 -8.12 -27.33 1.80
N VAL A 269 -8.57 -27.65 0.58
CA VAL A 269 -9.93 -27.35 0.10
C VAL A 269 -10.99 -28.22 0.80
N ASP A 270 -10.60 -29.41 1.27
CA ASP A 270 -11.51 -30.33 1.95
C ASP A 270 -11.73 -29.96 3.42
N LEU A 271 -10.93 -29.05 3.97
CA LEU A 271 -11.10 -28.57 5.34
C LEU A 271 -12.34 -27.68 5.44
N PRO A 272 -13.09 -27.74 6.56
CA PRO A 272 -14.12 -26.76 6.85
C PRO A 272 -13.53 -25.34 6.84
N TRP A 273 -14.30 -24.35 6.37
CA TRP A 273 -13.85 -22.95 6.29
C TRP A 273 -13.25 -22.42 7.60
N GLY A 274 -13.83 -22.79 8.75
CA GLY A 274 -13.33 -22.40 10.06
C GLY A 274 -11.93 -22.93 10.38
N ASP A 275 -11.58 -24.11 9.86
CA ASP A 275 -10.27 -24.73 10.04
C ASP A 275 -9.26 -24.20 9.02
N GLN A 276 -9.70 -23.88 7.80
CA GLN A 276 -8.88 -23.21 6.78
C GLN A 276 -8.30 -21.89 7.29
N ILE A 277 -9.11 -21.12 8.05
CA ILE A 277 -8.67 -19.84 8.65
C ILE A 277 -7.66 -20.04 9.79
N ARG A 278 -7.63 -21.21 10.41
CA ARG A 278 -6.79 -21.54 11.58
C ARG A 278 -5.47 -22.23 11.22
N VAL A 279 -5.18 -22.42 9.93
CA VAL A 279 -3.91 -23.00 9.48
C VAL A 279 -2.76 -22.03 9.78
N GLU A 280 -1.74 -22.54 10.46
CA GLU A 280 -0.54 -21.79 10.87
C GLU A 280 0.43 -21.51 9.71
#